data_AF-A0A3T0E617-F1
#
_entry.id   AF-A0A3T0E617-F1
#
_cell.length_a   1.000
_cell.length_b   1.000
_cell.length_c   1.000
_cell.angle_alpha   90.00
_cell.angle_beta   90.00
_cell.angle_gamma   90.00
#
_symmetry.space_group_name_H-M   'P 1'
#
loop_
_entity.id
_entity.type
_entity.pdbx_description
1 polymer ?
#
loop_
_entity_poly.entity_id
_entity_poly.type
_entity_poly.pdbx_seq_one_letter_code
_entity_poly.pdbx_strand_id
1 'polypeptide(L)'
;MMMIPALLALSLIAADVHYPAGIGETPNPDHSEDRPVVVELFTSQGCPPCVEANRRFGDIAARDGVIALSYGVDYWDMFGWEDQFAQPAFADRQKDYIRAGEANRVFTPHFVINGGPERLRFTRDDVPGRVARTLPLSGIISLTPLSGGQVQLELEGPVRASPAEVWAITYRPGLIVVPIEGGRNEGAQMEHHNTVASLERLEDWHGGDYSLEFAGPAEDFGLAVLVQDGPGGRLLAASRLRD
;
A
#
# COMPACT_ATOMS: atom_id res chain seq x y z
N MET A 1 13.92 -89.57 30.37
CA MET A 1 12.67 -89.13 31.03
C MET A 1 12.16 -87.93 30.25
N MET A 2 11.01 -88.15 29.60
CA MET A 2 10.12 -87.21 28.91
C MET A 2 10.15 -85.78 29.44
N MET A 3 10.07 -84.77 28.55
CA MET A 3 9.11 -83.65 28.62
C MET A 3 9.35 -82.68 27.44
N ILE A 4 8.40 -82.69 26.51
CA ILE A 4 8.21 -81.69 25.45
C ILE A 4 7.52 -80.47 26.10
N PRO A 5 8.01 -79.22 25.95
CA PRO A 5 7.20 -78.06 26.27
C PRO A 5 6.54 -77.48 25.01
N ALA A 6 5.23 -77.25 25.14
CA ALA A 6 4.32 -76.75 24.13
C ALA A 6 4.65 -75.30 23.69
N LEU A 7 4.54 -75.05 22.39
CA LEU A 7 4.49 -73.71 21.82
C LEU A 7 3.12 -73.07 22.13
N LEU A 8 3.12 -72.04 22.96
CA LEU A 8 2.00 -71.10 23.13
C LEU A 8 2.08 -70.06 22.01
N ALA A 9 1.13 -70.10 21.07
CA ALA A 9 0.89 -69.03 20.11
C ALA A 9 0.17 -67.87 20.82
N LEU A 10 0.85 -66.73 20.95
CA LEU A 10 0.28 -65.51 21.50
C LEU A 10 -0.37 -64.71 20.36
N SER A 11 -1.69 -64.79 20.23
CA SER A 11 -2.47 -63.95 19.32
C SER A 11 -2.60 -62.54 19.92
N LEU A 12 -1.81 -61.58 19.45
CA LEU A 12 -2.07 -60.16 19.75
C LEU A 12 -3.14 -59.62 18.80
N ILE A 13 -4.22 -59.14 19.41
CA ILE A 13 -5.33 -58.40 18.81
C ILE A 13 -4.76 -57.05 18.31
N ALA A 14 -4.87 -56.78 17.02
CA ALA A 14 -4.65 -55.44 16.49
C ALA A 14 -5.83 -54.55 16.90
N ALA A 15 -5.58 -53.51 17.68
CA ALA A 15 -6.57 -52.48 17.94
C ALA A 15 -6.59 -51.53 16.74
N ASP A 16 -7.65 -51.59 15.93
CA ASP A 16 -7.91 -50.63 14.87
C ASP A 16 -8.24 -49.26 15.49
N VAL A 17 -7.23 -48.39 15.58
CA VAL A 17 -7.41 -46.98 15.91
C VAL A 17 -8.10 -46.30 14.72
N HIS A 18 -9.42 -46.16 14.79
CA HIS A 18 -10.17 -45.30 13.90
C HIS A 18 -9.82 -43.83 14.21
N TYR A 19 -8.98 -43.22 13.37
CA TYR A 19 -8.85 -41.77 13.31
C TYR A 19 -10.11 -41.21 12.63
N PRO A 20 -10.88 -40.30 13.26
CA PRO A 20 -11.90 -39.57 12.54
C PRO A 20 -11.20 -38.72 11.47
N ALA A 21 -11.67 -38.86 10.23
CA ALA A 21 -11.29 -37.97 9.14
C ALA A 21 -11.71 -36.55 9.53
N GLY A 22 -10.76 -35.75 10.00
CA GLY A 22 -10.90 -34.32 10.14
C GLY A 22 -11.18 -33.75 8.75
N ILE A 23 -12.36 -33.14 8.64
CA ILE A 23 -12.78 -32.28 7.54
C ILE A 23 -11.64 -31.30 7.26
N GLY A 24 -11.14 -31.33 6.03
CA GLY A 24 -10.05 -30.47 5.58
C GLY A 24 -10.50 -29.02 5.62
N GLU A 25 -9.92 -28.27 6.54
CA GLU A 25 -9.71 -26.85 6.32
C GLU A 25 -8.49 -26.76 5.38
N THR A 26 -8.73 -26.66 4.07
CA THR A 26 -7.69 -26.11 3.19
C THR A 26 -7.39 -24.72 3.74
N PRO A 27 -6.15 -24.42 4.16
CA PRO A 27 -5.79 -23.05 4.53
C PRO A 27 -6.23 -22.13 3.40
N ASN A 28 -7.06 -21.14 3.74
CA ASN A 28 -7.43 -20.04 2.87
C ASN A 28 -6.15 -19.49 2.21
N PRO A 29 -6.14 -19.12 0.92
CA PRO A 29 -4.92 -18.67 0.27
C PRO A 29 -4.46 -17.39 0.96
N ASP A 30 -3.38 -17.52 1.72
CA ASP A 30 -2.39 -16.49 1.98
C ASP A 30 -2.91 -15.09 2.35
N HIS A 31 -3.52 -14.96 3.54
CA HIS A 31 -3.55 -13.67 4.25
C HIS A 31 -2.18 -13.36 4.90
N SER A 32 -1.05 -13.68 4.24
CA SER A 32 0.27 -13.30 4.76
C SER A 32 0.46 -11.79 4.63
N GLU A 33 0.66 -11.12 5.76
CA GLU A 33 1.96 -10.67 6.30
C GLU A 33 2.82 -9.80 5.37
N ASP A 34 2.33 -9.35 4.21
CA ASP A 34 3.12 -8.48 3.34
C ASP A 34 3.09 -7.04 3.84
N ARG A 35 3.98 -6.78 4.78
CA ARG A 35 4.40 -5.45 5.20
C ARG A 35 5.08 -4.79 4.01
N PRO A 36 4.50 -3.77 3.38
CA PRO A 36 5.04 -3.21 2.16
C PRO A 36 6.00 -2.05 2.47
N VAL A 37 6.74 -1.63 1.44
CA VAL A 37 7.24 -0.25 1.35
C VAL A 37 6.20 0.57 0.60
N VAL A 38 5.81 1.72 1.13
CA VAL A 38 4.91 2.65 0.47
C VAL A 38 5.72 3.76 -0.17
N VAL A 39 5.46 4.04 -1.45
CA VAL A 39 6.06 5.14 -2.19
C VAL A 39 4.97 6.01 -2.77
N GLU A 40 4.95 7.27 -2.35
CA GLU A 40 4.01 8.27 -2.83
C GLU A 40 4.74 9.27 -3.72
N LEU A 41 4.31 9.37 -4.99
CA LEU A 41 4.82 10.34 -5.95
C LEU A 41 3.81 11.49 -6.11
N PHE A 42 4.21 12.70 -5.72
CA PHE A 42 3.49 13.92 -6.07
C PHE A 42 4.03 14.48 -7.39
N THR A 43 3.15 14.58 -8.39
CA THR A 43 3.48 14.87 -9.78
C THR A 43 2.46 15.84 -10.41
N SER A 44 2.79 16.40 -11.57
CA SER A 44 1.81 17.08 -12.42
C SER A 44 2.18 16.92 -13.89
N GLN A 45 1.17 16.80 -14.74
CA GLN A 45 1.32 16.84 -16.20
C GLN A 45 1.90 18.16 -16.72
N GLY A 46 1.71 19.27 -15.98
CA GLY A 46 2.28 20.58 -16.31
C GLY A 46 3.75 20.78 -15.87
N CYS A 47 4.32 19.81 -15.14
CA CYS A 47 5.67 19.86 -14.60
C CYS A 47 6.69 19.16 -15.55
N PRO A 48 7.66 19.88 -16.14
CA PRO A 48 8.61 19.26 -17.08
C PRO A 48 9.45 18.09 -16.54
N PRO A 49 10.08 18.18 -15.34
CA PRO A 49 10.82 17.03 -14.82
C PRO A 49 9.92 15.84 -14.44
N CYS A 50 8.60 16.02 -14.38
CA CYS A 50 7.67 14.97 -13.99
C CYS A 50 7.47 13.91 -15.08
N VAL A 51 7.66 14.24 -16.37
CA VAL A 51 7.55 13.25 -17.47
C VAL A 51 8.48 12.06 -17.23
N GLU A 52 9.77 12.34 -17.01
CA GLU A 52 10.76 11.30 -16.74
C GLU A 52 10.58 10.66 -15.36
N ALA A 53 10.08 11.41 -14.38
CA ALA A 53 9.84 10.87 -13.04
C ALA A 53 8.71 9.85 -13.01
N ASN A 54 7.64 10.04 -13.78
CA ASN A 54 6.55 9.06 -13.85
C ASN A 54 6.97 7.81 -14.64
N ARG A 55 7.78 7.97 -15.69
CA ARG A 55 8.37 6.82 -16.39
C ARG A 55 9.19 5.96 -15.43
N ARG A 56 10.06 6.57 -14.63
CA ARG A 56 10.85 5.84 -13.60
C ARG A 56 10.00 5.32 -12.44
N PHE A 57 8.86 5.95 -12.18
CA PHE A 57 7.92 5.46 -11.17
C PHE A 57 7.30 4.13 -11.57
N GLY A 58 7.16 3.84 -12.87
CA GLY A 58 6.77 2.52 -13.36
C GLY A 58 7.70 1.40 -12.86
N ASP A 59 9.01 1.64 -12.85
CA ASP A 59 9.99 0.67 -12.32
C ASP A 59 9.82 0.42 -10.81
N ILE A 60 9.32 1.41 -10.06
CA ILE A 60 9.02 1.28 -8.63
C ILE A 60 7.67 0.56 -8.44
N ALA A 61 6.67 0.90 -9.24
CA ALA A 61 5.33 0.31 -9.18
C ALA A 61 5.31 -1.17 -9.56
N ALA A 62 6.25 -1.62 -10.40
CA ALA A 62 6.40 -3.02 -10.79
C ALA A 62 7.11 -3.89 -9.73
N ARG A 63 7.57 -3.33 -8.60
CA ARG A 63 8.29 -4.09 -7.57
C ARG A 63 7.33 -4.80 -6.62
N ASP A 64 7.59 -6.08 -6.39
CA ASP A 64 6.93 -6.83 -5.32
C ASP A 64 7.20 -6.19 -3.95
N GLY A 65 6.22 -6.27 -3.07
CA GLY A 65 6.29 -5.66 -1.73
C GLY A 65 6.26 -4.13 -1.73
N VAL A 66 5.96 -3.47 -2.85
CA VAL A 66 5.81 -2.01 -2.93
C VAL A 66 4.36 -1.62 -3.22
N ILE A 67 3.83 -0.72 -2.40
CA ILE A 67 2.62 0.05 -2.71
C ILE A 67 3.07 1.39 -3.28
N ALA A 68 3.00 1.53 -4.61
CA ALA A 68 3.33 2.76 -5.30
C ALA A 68 2.05 3.51 -5.69
N LEU A 69 1.91 4.76 -5.25
CA LEU A 69 0.73 5.62 -5.50
C LEU A 69 1.18 6.96 -6.10
N SER A 70 0.56 7.39 -7.20
CA SER A 70 0.84 8.72 -7.80
C SER A 70 -0.31 9.70 -7.59
N TYR A 71 0.04 10.92 -7.20
CA TYR A 71 -0.87 11.99 -6.82
C TYR A 71 -0.66 13.19 -7.75
N GLY A 72 -1.68 13.54 -8.55
CA GLY A 72 -1.69 14.75 -9.36
C GLY A 72 -1.89 16.01 -8.50
N VAL A 73 -0.98 16.98 -8.58
CA VAL A 73 -1.14 18.27 -7.88
C VAL A 73 -1.55 19.37 -8.85
N ASP A 74 -2.44 20.24 -8.39
CA ASP A 74 -3.17 21.24 -9.18
C ASP A 74 -2.40 22.55 -9.41
N TYR A 75 -1.39 22.85 -8.58
CA TYR A 75 -0.70 24.14 -8.62
C TYR A 75 0.14 24.39 -9.88
N TRP A 76 0.21 23.44 -10.81
CA TRP A 76 0.80 23.63 -12.14
C TRP A 76 -0.22 23.99 -13.22
N ASP A 77 -1.51 23.79 -12.98
CA ASP A 77 -2.56 23.94 -14.01
C ASP A 77 -2.65 25.38 -14.51
N MET A 78 -2.31 26.33 -13.63
CA MET A 78 -2.17 27.75 -13.95
C MET A 78 -1.15 28.08 -15.06
N PHE A 79 -0.32 27.12 -15.47
CA PHE A 79 0.67 27.27 -16.55
C PHE A 79 0.20 26.75 -17.92
N GLY A 80 -1.11 26.56 -18.11
CA GLY A 80 -1.73 26.39 -19.43
C GLY A 80 -2.03 24.96 -19.85
N TRP A 81 -2.01 24.01 -18.91
CA TRP A 81 -2.48 22.64 -19.11
C TRP A 81 -3.14 22.15 -17.82
N GLU A 82 -4.42 21.81 -17.87
CA GLU A 82 -5.16 21.30 -16.72
C GLU A 82 -4.89 19.81 -16.56
N ASP A 83 -4.36 19.42 -15.39
CA ASP A 83 -4.08 18.02 -15.10
C ASP A 83 -5.36 17.27 -14.69
N GLN A 84 -5.82 16.37 -15.57
CA GLN A 84 -7.05 15.58 -15.35
C GLN A 84 -7.01 14.65 -14.11
N PHE A 85 -5.84 14.45 -13.49
CA PHE A 85 -5.69 13.68 -12.26
C PHE A 85 -5.41 14.57 -11.04
N ALA A 86 -5.31 15.88 -11.22
CA ALA A 86 -4.98 16.78 -10.15
C ALA A 86 -6.16 17.05 -9.21
N GLN A 87 -5.86 17.09 -7.91
CA GLN A 87 -6.82 17.51 -6.89
C GLN A 87 -6.14 18.39 -5.83
N PRO A 88 -6.81 19.45 -5.34
CA PRO A 88 -6.28 20.29 -4.26
C PRO A 88 -5.92 19.50 -3.00
N ALA A 89 -6.72 18.46 -2.68
CA ALA A 89 -6.48 17.58 -1.54
C ALA A 89 -5.11 16.86 -1.62
N PHE A 90 -4.62 16.59 -2.83
CA PHE A 90 -3.33 15.93 -3.04
C PHE A 90 -2.17 16.91 -2.78
N ALA A 91 -2.35 18.18 -3.16
CA ALA A 91 -1.43 19.24 -2.79
C ALA A 91 -1.43 19.48 -1.27
N ASP A 92 -2.57 19.35 -0.59
CA ASP A 92 -2.65 19.46 0.87
C ASP A 92 -1.91 18.32 1.58
N ARG A 93 -2.10 17.07 1.14
CA ARG A 93 -1.31 15.92 1.62
C ARG A 93 0.19 16.14 1.44
N GLN A 94 0.60 16.73 0.31
CA GLN A 94 2.01 17.09 0.10
C GLN A 94 2.50 18.16 1.10
N LYS A 95 1.68 19.19 1.36
CA LYS A 95 2.01 20.26 2.32
C LYS A 95 2.19 19.69 3.72
N ASP A 96 1.45 18.67 4.11
CA ASP A 96 1.62 18.00 5.41
C ASP A 96 3.00 17.34 5.52
N TYR A 97 3.44 16.60 4.48
CA TYR A 97 4.81 16.06 4.44
C TYR A 97 5.88 17.15 4.56
N ILE A 98 5.67 18.30 3.93
CA ILE A 98 6.60 19.44 3.99
C ILE A 98 6.64 20.04 5.39
N ARG A 99 5.49 20.20 6.04
CA ARG A 99 5.41 20.64 7.44
C ARG A 99 6.10 19.65 8.38
N ALA A 100 6.01 18.35 8.09
CA ALA A 100 6.69 17.29 8.81
C ALA A 100 8.20 17.17 8.52
N GLY A 101 8.73 17.93 7.56
CA GLY A 101 10.17 18.11 7.35
C GLY A 101 10.76 17.45 6.11
N GLU A 102 9.96 16.92 5.18
CA GLU A 102 10.45 16.35 3.91
C GLU A 102 11.14 17.40 3.01
N ALA A 103 10.69 18.65 3.07
CA ALA A 103 11.29 19.75 2.34
C ALA A 103 10.95 21.10 2.97
N ASN A 104 11.51 22.18 2.43
CA ASN A 104 11.25 23.54 2.89
C ASN A 104 10.10 24.22 2.12
N ARG A 105 9.61 23.61 1.03
CA ARG A 105 8.53 24.13 0.17
C ARG A 105 7.97 23.02 -0.71
N VAL A 106 6.77 23.22 -1.24
CA VAL A 106 6.17 22.35 -2.27
C VAL A 106 7.01 22.36 -3.54
N PHE A 107 7.13 21.20 -4.19
CA PHE A 107 7.83 21.02 -5.45
C PHE A 107 7.40 19.70 -6.11
N THR A 108 7.54 19.59 -7.41
CA THR A 108 7.40 18.30 -8.12
C THR A 108 8.58 18.07 -9.06
N PRO A 109 8.89 16.80 -9.40
CA PRO A 109 8.35 15.58 -8.77
C PRO A 109 8.87 15.43 -7.33
N HIS A 110 8.01 14.98 -6.42
CA HIS A 110 8.35 14.76 -5.01
C HIS A 110 8.00 13.33 -4.61
N PHE A 111 8.99 12.57 -4.17
CA PHE A 111 8.83 11.20 -3.69
C PHE A 111 8.90 11.18 -2.18
N VAL A 112 7.93 10.52 -1.55
CA VAL A 112 7.90 10.22 -0.12
C VAL A 112 7.89 8.72 0.05
N ILE A 113 8.77 8.19 0.90
CA ILE A 113 8.89 6.75 1.15
C ILE A 113 8.55 6.49 2.62
N ASN A 114 7.57 5.62 2.87
CA ASN A 114 7.08 5.29 4.22
C ASN A 114 6.77 6.53 5.10
N GLY A 115 6.30 7.62 4.48
CA GLY A 115 5.97 8.88 5.15
C GLY A 115 7.17 9.75 5.56
N GLY A 116 8.42 9.33 5.29
CA GLY A 116 9.59 10.19 5.46
C GLY A 116 10.11 10.39 6.89
N PRO A 117 10.92 11.45 7.15
CA PRO A 117 11.52 12.33 6.15
C PRO A 117 12.77 11.72 5.50
N GLU A 118 12.77 11.54 4.17
CA GLU A 118 13.93 11.12 3.38
C GLU A 118 14.62 12.29 2.65
N ARG A 119 13.89 13.39 2.41
CA ARG A 119 14.31 14.65 1.78
C ARG A 119 14.83 14.48 0.36
N LEU A 120 14.27 13.53 -0.39
CA LEU A 120 14.72 13.17 -1.73
C LEU A 120 14.54 14.31 -2.75
N ARG A 121 15.45 14.35 -3.71
CA ARG A 121 15.43 15.23 -4.89
C ARG A 121 15.66 14.39 -6.13
N PHE A 122 14.62 14.22 -6.92
CA PHE A 122 14.62 13.38 -8.12
C PHE A 122 15.79 13.62 -9.08
N THR A 123 16.23 14.88 -9.23
CA THR A 123 17.34 15.23 -10.13
C THR A 123 18.73 14.87 -9.61
N ARG A 124 18.85 14.51 -8.32
CA ARG A 124 20.13 14.26 -7.64
C ARG A 124 20.22 12.86 -7.06
N ASP A 125 19.09 12.30 -6.63
CA ASP A 125 19.05 11.06 -5.87
C ASP A 125 18.58 9.87 -6.71
N ASP A 126 19.16 8.70 -6.41
CA ASP A 126 18.72 7.41 -6.92
C ASP A 126 17.50 6.91 -6.12
N VAL A 127 16.32 7.40 -6.49
CA VAL A 127 15.05 7.05 -5.83
C VAL A 127 14.77 5.54 -5.91
N PRO A 128 14.86 4.86 -7.08
CA PRO A 128 14.64 3.41 -7.14
C PRO A 128 15.58 2.62 -6.24
N GLY A 129 16.87 2.97 -6.21
CA GLY A 129 17.83 2.32 -5.31
C GLY A 129 17.58 2.65 -3.85
N ARG A 130 17.07 3.85 -3.51
CA ARG A 130 16.61 4.16 -2.14
C ARG A 130 15.46 3.24 -1.75
N VAL A 131 14.41 3.14 -2.56
CA VAL A 131 13.25 2.25 -2.33
C VAL A 131 13.73 0.81 -2.12
N ALA A 132 14.63 0.32 -2.96
CA ALA A 132 15.15 -1.04 -2.88
C ALA A 132 15.89 -1.37 -1.57
N ARG A 133 16.41 -0.35 -0.86
CA ARG A 133 17.11 -0.51 0.42
C ARG A 133 16.24 -0.13 1.63
N THR A 134 15.06 0.42 1.40
CA THR A 134 14.13 0.78 2.48
C THR A 134 13.56 -0.49 3.10
N LEU A 135 13.60 -0.56 4.43
CA LEU A 135 12.95 -1.65 5.16
C LEU A 135 11.43 -1.52 5.03
N PRO A 136 10.71 -2.63 4.86
CA PRO A 136 9.26 -2.60 4.88
C PRO A 136 8.71 -2.09 6.22
N LEU A 137 7.44 -1.69 6.21
CA LEU A 137 6.73 -1.27 7.42
C LEU A 137 6.71 -2.38 8.48
N SER A 138 6.39 -2.04 9.72
CA SER A 138 6.35 -3.03 10.81
C SER A 138 4.95 -3.48 11.16
N GLY A 139 3.95 -2.61 11.04
CA GLY A 139 2.57 -2.92 11.39
C GLY A 139 1.87 -3.76 10.33
N ILE A 140 0.91 -4.55 10.78
CA ILE A 140 0.12 -5.47 9.95
C ILE A 140 -1.31 -4.92 9.90
N ILE A 141 -1.89 -4.95 8.70
CA ILE A 141 -3.28 -4.55 8.45
C ILE A 141 -3.94 -5.68 7.68
N SER A 142 -5.10 -6.14 8.13
CA SER A 142 -5.95 -7.04 7.36
C SER A 142 -7.05 -6.23 6.68
N LEU A 143 -7.22 -6.48 5.37
CA LEU A 143 -8.31 -5.93 4.59
C LEU A 143 -9.10 -7.10 4.00
N THR A 144 -10.37 -7.22 4.38
CA THR A 144 -11.25 -8.32 3.95
C THR A 144 -12.43 -7.75 3.19
N PRO A 145 -12.57 -8.02 1.88
CA PRO A 145 -13.77 -7.66 1.15
C PRO A 145 -15.00 -8.36 1.74
N LEU A 146 -16.08 -7.59 1.91
CA LEU A 146 -17.37 -8.07 2.41
C LEU A 146 -18.45 -7.98 1.32
N SER A 147 -19.59 -8.64 1.55
CA SER A 147 -20.75 -8.51 0.68
C SER A 147 -21.26 -7.06 0.63
N GLY A 148 -21.77 -6.64 -0.54
CA GLY A 148 -22.32 -5.29 -0.70
C GLY A 148 -21.27 -4.20 -0.93
N GLY A 149 -20.06 -4.58 -1.34
CA GLY A 149 -18.98 -3.65 -1.65
C GLY A 149 -18.39 -2.96 -0.41
N GLN A 150 -18.52 -3.57 0.76
CA GLN A 150 -17.86 -3.11 1.98
C GLN A 150 -16.50 -3.78 2.12
N VAL A 151 -15.63 -3.18 2.93
CA VAL A 151 -14.32 -3.74 3.31
C VAL A 151 -14.22 -3.68 4.82
N GLN A 152 -13.84 -4.80 5.43
CA GLN A 152 -13.44 -4.83 6.83
C GLN A 152 -11.95 -4.54 6.94
N LEU A 153 -11.61 -3.52 7.71
CA LEU A 153 -10.27 -3.20 8.14
C LEU A 153 -10.05 -3.71 9.56
N GLU A 154 -8.99 -4.47 9.77
CA GLU A 154 -8.51 -4.85 11.11
C GLU A 154 -7.08 -4.36 11.33
N LEU A 155 -6.85 -3.74 12.49
CA LEU A 155 -5.57 -3.21 12.93
C LEU A 155 -5.22 -3.79 14.30
N GLU A 156 -3.94 -4.10 14.49
CA GLU A 156 -3.37 -4.45 15.79
C GLU A 156 -2.04 -3.71 15.97
N GLY A 157 -1.76 -3.29 17.21
CA GLY A 157 -0.45 -2.75 17.56
C GLY A 157 -0.40 -2.15 18.96
N PRO A 158 0.75 -1.59 19.35
CA PRO A 158 0.94 -1.05 20.68
C PRO A 158 0.05 0.18 20.93
N VAL A 159 -0.42 0.32 22.17
CA VAL A 159 -1.13 1.53 22.62
C VAL A 159 -0.25 2.77 22.41
N ARG A 160 -0.87 3.83 21.89
CA ARG A 160 -0.19 5.06 21.48
C ARG A 160 -0.61 6.24 22.34
N ALA A 161 0.36 7.09 22.66
CA ALA A 161 0.10 8.38 23.32
C ALA A 161 -0.53 9.40 22.37
N SER A 162 -0.16 9.36 21.09
CA SER A 162 -0.74 10.16 20.02
C SER A 162 -1.40 9.24 19.00
N PRO A 163 -2.66 9.52 18.59
CA PRO A 163 -3.35 8.68 17.62
C PRO A 163 -2.62 8.70 16.28
N ALA A 164 -2.73 7.60 15.55
CA ALA A 164 -2.35 7.53 14.14
C ALA A 164 -3.59 7.76 13.27
N GLU A 165 -3.41 8.43 12.14
CA GLU A 165 -4.47 8.66 11.16
C GLU A 165 -4.61 7.44 10.25
N VAL A 166 -5.84 6.96 10.06
CA VAL A 166 -6.16 5.88 9.13
C VAL A 166 -6.70 6.49 7.84
N TRP A 167 -6.01 6.23 6.73
CA TRP A 167 -6.35 6.75 5.41
C TRP A 167 -6.75 5.61 4.46
N ALA A 168 -7.90 5.74 3.79
CA ALA A 168 -8.26 4.94 2.63
C ALA A 168 -7.91 5.71 1.35
N ILE A 169 -7.13 5.07 0.47
CA ILE A 169 -6.68 5.62 -0.79
C ILE A 169 -7.23 4.77 -1.92
N THR A 170 -8.10 5.36 -2.75
CA THR A 170 -8.63 4.71 -3.94
C THR A 170 -7.82 5.18 -5.16
N TYR A 171 -7.38 4.24 -5.99
CA TYR A 171 -6.52 4.54 -7.13
C TYR A 171 -6.86 3.69 -8.36
N ARG A 172 -6.57 4.20 -9.55
CA ARG A 172 -6.68 3.43 -10.81
C ARG A 172 -5.43 2.56 -10.96
N PRO A 173 -5.53 1.23 -10.90
CA PRO A 173 -4.37 0.36 -10.99
C PRO A 173 -3.76 0.37 -12.40
N GLY A 174 -2.45 0.16 -12.47
CA GLY A 174 -1.74 -0.02 -13.74
C GLY A 174 -1.31 1.29 -14.43
N LEU A 175 -0.95 1.17 -15.71
CA LEU A 175 -0.40 2.24 -16.54
C LEU A 175 -1.52 2.96 -17.30
N ILE A 176 -1.53 4.29 -17.20
CA ILE A 176 -2.29 5.19 -18.06
C ILE A 176 -1.29 6.10 -18.79
N VAL A 177 -1.41 6.20 -20.11
CA VAL A 177 -0.61 7.13 -20.92
C VAL A 177 -1.48 8.29 -21.36
N VAL A 178 -1.07 9.51 -21.06
CA VAL A 178 -1.80 10.73 -21.41
C VAL A 178 -1.03 11.52 -22.46
N PRO A 179 -1.63 11.82 -23.64
CA PRO A 179 -1.10 12.80 -24.56
C PRO A 179 -1.26 14.21 -23.98
N ILE A 180 -0.16 14.96 -23.89
CA ILE A 180 -0.18 16.33 -23.39
C ILE A 180 -0.30 17.30 -24.57
N GLU A 181 -1.41 18.01 -24.66
CA GLU A 181 -1.74 18.85 -25.82
C GLU A 181 -1.49 20.35 -25.57
N GLY A 182 -0.92 20.71 -24.41
CA GLY A 182 -0.66 22.12 -24.08
C GLY A 182 0.30 22.32 -22.91
N GLY A 183 0.49 23.59 -22.55
CA GLY A 183 1.38 23.99 -21.47
C GLY A 183 2.85 23.68 -21.76
N ARG A 184 3.64 23.48 -20.71
CA ARG A 184 5.10 23.31 -20.82
C ARG A 184 5.55 21.96 -21.37
N ASN A 185 4.64 21.00 -21.42
CA ASN A 185 4.90 19.63 -21.86
C ASN A 185 4.14 19.27 -23.14
N GLU A 186 3.66 20.28 -23.89
CA GLU A 186 2.96 20.08 -25.17
C GLU A 186 3.74 19.14 -26.11
N GLY A 187 3.04 18.15 -26.65
CA GLY A 187 3.60 17.13 -27.53
C GLY A 187 4.22 15.93 -26.80
N ALA A 188 4.29 15.94 -25.47
CA ALA A 188 4.74 14.79 -24.70
C ALA A 188 3.65 13.71 -24.58
N GLN A 189 4.09 12.48 -24.33
CA GLN A 189 3.26 11.39 -23.82
C GLN A 189 3.71 11.13 -22.40
N MET A 190 2.82 11.27 -21.43
CA MET A 190 3.16 11.11 -20.01
C MET A 190 2.54 9.84 -19.47
N GLU A 191 3.38 8.94 -18.97
CA GLU A 191 2.96 7.76 -18.23
C GLU A 191 2.48 8.15 -16.83
N HIS A 192 1.49 7.43 -16.32
CA HIS A 192 1.02 7.51 -14.93
C HIS A 192 0.77 6.08 -14.45
N HIS A 193 1.21 5.77 -13.22
CA HIS A 193 1.07 4.44 -12.64
C HIS A 193 0.33 4.55 -11.31
N ASN A 194 -0.67 3.70 -11.10
CA ASN A 194 -1.45 3.64 -9.85
C ASN A 194 -1.95 5.03 -9.42
N THR A 195 -2.64 5.71 -10.34
CA THR A 195 -3.07 7.10 -10.18
C THR A 195 -4.16 7.22 -9.14
N VAL A 196 -3.91 7.96 -8.06
CA VAL A 196 -4.86 8.17 -6.98
C VAL A 196 -6.05 8.99 -7.45
N ALA A 197 -7.24 8.51 -7.12
CA ALA A 197 -8.52 9.13 -7.46
C ALA A 197 -9.22 9.72 -6.23
N SER A 198 -8.97 9.19 -5.03
CA SER A 198 -9.41 9.82 -3.79
C SER A 198 -8.51 9.44 -2.62
N LEU A 199 -8.48 10.31 -1.62
CA LEU A 199 -7.96 10.04 -0.29
C LEU A 199 -9.05 10.39 0.72
N GLU A 200 -9.34 9.46 1.63
CA GLU A 200 -10.35 9.62 2.67
C GLU A 200 -9.72 9.31 4.03
N ARG A 201 -9.90 10.22 4.99
CA ARG A 201 -9.51 9.96 6.38
C ARG A 201 -10.67 9.23 7.05
N LEU A 202 -10.43 7.99 7.48
CA LEU A 202 -11.45 7.17 8.13
C LEU A 202 -11.57 7.57 9.61
N GLU A 203 -10.54 7.30 10.41
CA GLU A 203 -10.55 7.54 11.86
C GLU A 203 -9.14 7.78 12.43
N ASP A 204 -9.10 8.12 13.72
CA ASP A 204 -7.90 8.15 14.55
C ASP A 204 -7.76 6.85 15.34
N TRP A 205 -6.63 6.16 15.18
CA TRP A 205 -6.32 4.90 15.85
C TRP A 205 -5.34 5.09 17.00
N HIS A 206 -5.75 4.66 18.20
CA HIS A 206 -4.97 4.82 19.45
C HIS A 206 -4.08 3.62 19.78
N GLY A 207 -3.95 2.64 18.88
CA GLY A 207 -3.32 1.35 19.19
C GLY A 207 -4.31 0.34 19.75
N GLY A 208 -3.84 -0.89 19.98
CA GLY A 208 -4.68 -2.03 20.35
C GLY A 208 -5.47 -2.58 19.16
N ASP A 209 -6.31 -3.57 19.46
CA ASP A 209 -7.18 -4.21 18.49
C ASP A 209 -8.26 -3.21 18.03
N TYR A 210 -8.43 -3.08 16.72
CA TYR A 210 -9.38 -2.17 16.11
C TYR A 210 -9.96 -2.78 14.85
N SER A 211 -11.28 -2.60 14.64
CA SER A 211 -11.99 -3.05 13.46
C SER A 211 -12.93 -1.96 12.96
N LEU A 212 -12.96 -1.77 11.65
CA LEU A 212 -13.83 -0.80 10.97
C LEU A 212 -14.38 -1.41 9.68
N GLU A 213 -15.67 -1.26 9.44
CA GLU A 213 -16.27 -1.51 8.13
C GLU A 213 -16.50 -0.18 7.41
N PHE A 214 -16.12 -0.12 6.13
CA PHE A 214 -16.31 1.06 5.29
C PHE A 214 -16.55 0.65 3.84
N ALA A 215 -17.04 1.60 3.03
CA ALA A 215 -17.28 1.36 1.62
C ALA A 215 -15.96 1.11 0.88
N GLY A 216 -15.88 0.00 0.16
CA GLY A 216 -14.78 -0.31 -0.72
C GLY A 216 -14.79 0.52 -2.02
N PRO A 217 -13.75 0.40 -2.84
CA PRO A 217 -13.67 1.08 -4.12
C PRO A 217 -14.68 0.48 -5.12
N ALA A 218 -14.96 1.20 -6.21
CA ALA A 218 -15.64 0.63 -7.37
C ALA A 218 -14.76 -0.45 -8.05
N GLU A 219 -15.36 -1.35 -8.83
CA GLU A 219 -14.69 -2.56 -9.37
C GLU A 219 -13.36 -2.29 -10.10
N ASP A 220 -13.23 -1.17 -10.82
CA ASP A 220 -12.03 -0.84 -11.61
C ASP A 220 -10.95 -0.08 -10.81
N PHE A 221 -11.12 0.07 -9.49
CA PHE A 221 -10.21 0.81 -8.63
C PHE A 221 -9.60 -0.08 -7.54
N GLY A 222 -8.31 0.11 -7.31
CA GLY A 222 -7.61 -0.46 -6.17
C GLY A 222 -7.86 0.36 -4.89
N LEU A 223 -7.67 -0.29 -3.75
CA LEU A 223 -7.72 0.30 -2.43
C LEU A 223 -6.41 0.03 -1.68
N ALA A 224 -5.78 1.09 -1.17
CA ALA A 224 -4.73 1.00 -0.18
C ALA A 224 -5.18 1.66 1.13
N VAL A 225 -4.89 1.04 2.27
CA VAL A 225 -5.05 1.65 3.59
C VAL A 225 -3.68 1.97 4.16
N LEU A 226 -3.50 3.21 4.61
CA LEU A 226 -2.27 3.71 5.21
C LEU A 226 -2.55 4.14 6.65
N VAL A 227 -1.74 3.68 7.61
CA VAL A 227 -1.81 4.12 9.02
C VAL A 227 -0.61 5.02 9.29
N GLN A 228 -0.86 6.29 9.60
CA GLN A 228 0.14 7.35 9.60
C GLN A 228 0.27 8.03 10.97
N ASP A 229 1.50 8.25 11.44
CA ASP A 229 1.79 8.91 12.72
C ASP A 229 1.61 10.44 12.63
N GLY A 230 0.36 10.88 12.59
CA GLY A 230 -0.04 12.27 12.46
C GLY A 230 0.16 12.86 11.05
N PRO A 231 -0.29 14.11 10.81
CA PRO A 231 -0.27 14.71 9.48
C PRO A 231 1.13 14.75 8.85
N GLY A 232 1.31 14.05 7.73
CA GLY A 232 2.59 13.97 7.01
C GLY A 232 3.69 13.22 7.76
N GLY A 233 3.37 12.53 8.85
CA GLY A 233 4.33 11.76 9.63
C GLY A 233 4.67 10.40 9.01
N ARG A 234 5.42 9.60 9.77
CA ARG A 234 5.85 8.25 9.34
C ARG A 234 4.65 7.33 9.16
N LEU A 235 4.69 6.50 8.14
CA LEU A 235 3.76 5.38 8.03
C LEU A 235 4.16 4.29 9.02
N LEU A 236 3.17 3.73 9.70
CA LEU A 236 3.31 2.68 10.71
C LEU A 236 2.97 1.32 10.12
N ALA A 237 1.94 1.29 9.29
CA ALA A 237 1.40 0.11 8.65
C ALA A 237 0.75 0.52 7.33
N ALA A 238 0.70 -0.40 6.38
CA ALA A 238 -0.07 -0.24 5.16
C ALA A 238 -0.47 -1.59 4.62
N SER A 239 -1.59 -1.64 3.91
CA SER A 239 -2.01 -2.80 3.13
C SER A 239 -2.79 -2.33 1.91
N ARG A 240 -2.95 -3.21 0.93
CA ARG A 240 -3.83 -2.97 -0.23
C ARG A 240 -4.67 -4.21 -0.48
N LEU A 241 -5.88 -4.01 -0.99
CA LEU A 241 -6.60 -5.11 -1.61
C LEU A 241 -5.81 -5.54 -2.86
N ARG A 242 -5.51 -6.83 -2.94
CA ARG A 242 -4.94 -7.46 -4.13
C ARG A 242 -6.08 -7.90 -5.02
N ASP A 243 -5.92 -7.70 -6.33
CA ASP A 243 -6.78 -8.30 -7.36
C ASP A 243 -6.70 -9.83 -7.33
#